data_AF-A0A6G0WVU3-F1
#
_entry.id   AF-A0A6G0WVU3-F1
#
_cell.length_a   1.000
_cell.length_b   1.000
_cell.length_c   1.000
_cell.angle_alpha   90.00
_cell.angle_beta   90.00
_cell.angle_gamma   90.00
#
_symmetry.space_group_name_H-M   'P 1'
#
loop_
_entity.id
_entity.type
_entity.pdbx_description
1 polymer ?
#
loop_
_entity_poly.entity_id
_entity_poly.type
_entity_poly.pdbx_seq_one_letter_code
_entity_poly.pdbx_strand_id
1 'polypeptide(L)'
;MIFARTFLVIAWNLICRASNAFAIRNSHMEWSNDSLCIYFAHMKNDQGGERPRDPRHIYANPLSPEICPILALSIYWATFQFVDSVDLLFPGGKQYDRFRKELIDFLDQPYIAEELRRRGVDPANIGSHSIRKGASTYCSSGSTSCPPSTAVHLRAGWSLGGVQNTYLRYESAGDMYVGRTVSGLPINSSNFSKLPPHFSHRTTEITDAINIVYPNRPPQLEFILEFALASLVYHYDKLCETLSPSHPLRWTPFFTCPEIITSLKPLVICGYSSATSVISATGIPPHVSIPSKLDDLKVAMCETTAALKVVSDSIVVGIEKALDDRAVMTSTVSYAGLREMIPDCMRCLPQSIDIRADATTEQPRGLASDDPIPTTRLSMHDGLFSRLPPSFKVPKGTAYQLWILWCCGNAAQDIPPLRLLRSKDLPSRDCQRRMSDLRYLMLRIEREARQTQRFGPISNHDEASRVFLACKDAIAVQNSSRGRSGQLGWRTLVNLIRKNAK
;
A
#
# COMPACT_ATOMS: atom_id res chain seq x y z
N MET A 1 4.17 14.68 6.86
CA MET A 1 5.50 14.14 7.23
C MET A 1 5.66 12.75 6.60
N ILE A 2 5.83 12.68 5.27
CA ILE A 2 5.87 11.38 4.55
C ILE A 2 7.20 10.67 4.85
N PHE A 3 8.32 11.39 4.79
CA PHE A 3 9.64 10.88 5.15
C PHE A 3 9.67 10.31 6.57
N ALA A 4 9.31 11.10 7.59
CA ALA A 4 9.40 10.63 8.98
C ALA A 4 8.50 9.41 9.25
N ARG A 5 7.30 9.37 8.65
CA ARG A 5 6.43 8.19 8.74
C ARG A 5 7.08 6.96 8.12
N THR A 6 7.54 7.04 6.88
CA THR A 6 8.15 5.89 6.19
C THR A 6 9.41 5.44 6.89
N PHE A 7 10.26 6.36 7.35
CA PHE A 7 11.42 6.03 8.17
C PHE A 7 11.03 5.31 9.46
N LEU A 8 10.06 5.85 10.22
CA LEU A 8 9.62 5.27 11.49
C LEU A 8 9.11 3.83 11.29
N VAL A 9 8.23 3.63 10.32
CA VAL A 9 7.63 2.31 10.01
C VAL A 9 8.71 1.33 9.56
N ILE A 10 9.63 1.73 8.68
CA ILE A 10 10.68 0.83 8.19
C ILE A 10 11.72 0.54 9.28
N ALA A 11 12.16 1.53 10.04
CA ALA A 11 13.09 1.32 11.14
C ALA A 11 12.49 0.43 12.26
N TRP A 12 11.19 0.57 12.53
CA TRP A 12 10.44 -0.31 13.44
C TRP A 12 10.45 -1.75 12.95
N ASN A 13 10.02 -1.96 11.70
CA ASN A 13 9.95 -3.30 11.11
C ASN A 13 11.34 -3.95 11.00
N LEU A 14 12.40 -3.19 10.74
CA LEU A 14 13.76 -3.73 10.69
C LEU A 14 14.38 -3.99 12.06
N ILE A 15 13.78 -3.49 13.15
CA ILE A 15 14.37 -3.49 14.50
C ILE A 15 15.82 -2.98 14.45
N CYS A 16 16.08 -1.91 13.70
CA CYS A 16 17.44 -1.47 13.39
C CYS A 16 17.77 -0.10 13.99
N ARG A 17 19.06 0.23 14.00
CA ARG A 17 19.50 1.59 14.36
C ARG A 17 19.11 2.55 13.25
N ALA A 18 18.82 3.79 13.62
CA ALA A 18 18.56 4.86 12.67
C ALA A 18 19.67 4.99 11.60
N SER A 19 20.95 4.87 12.01
CA SER A 19 22.09 4.86 11.08
C SER A 19 22.00 3.78 10.01
N ASN A 20 21.54 2.57 10.38
CA ASN A 20 21.40 1.47 9.45
C ASN A 20 20.23 1.72 8.50
N ALA A 21 19.09 2.20 9.02
CA ALA A 21 17.94 2.57 8.20
C ALA A 21 18.28 3.67 7.18
N PHE A 22 19.06 4.68 7.56
CA PHE A 22 19.49 5.74 6.64
C PHE A 22 20.53 5.27 5.61
N ALA A 23 21.25 4.18 5.88
CA ALA A 23 22.23 3.60 4.97
C ALA A 23 21.63 2.55 4.01
N ILE A 24 20.31 2.30 4.08
CA ILE A 24 19.63 1.37 3.17
C ILE A 24 19.72 1.91 1.75
N ARG A 25 20.17 1.04 0.85
CA ARG A 25 20.23 1.26 -0.59
C ARG A 25 19.07 0.56 -1.28
N ASN A 26 18.67 1.04 -2.46
CA ASN A 26 17.65 0.35 -3.26
C ASN A 26 18.15 -1.04 -3.69
N SER A 27 19.45 -1.17 -3.95
CA SER A 27 20.12 -2.45 -4.21
C SER A 27 20.14 -3.44 -3.03
N HIS A 28 19.78 -3.03 -1.81
CA HIS A 28 19.71 -3.92 -0.65
C HIS A 28 18.33 -4.59 -0.49
N MET A 29 17.36 -4.25 -1.34
CA MET A 29 15.99 -4.72 -1.26
C MET A 29 15.74 -5.80 -2.30
N GLU A 30 15.06 -6.86 -1.87
CA GLU A 30 14.61 -7.95 -2.72
C GLU A 30 13.23 -8.39 -2.25
N TRP A 31 12.36 -8.83 -3.16
CA TRP A 31 11.12 -9.48 -2.77
C TRP A 31 11.28 -11.00 -2.77
N SER A 32 10.89 -11.65 -1.68
CA SER A 32 10.94 -13.11 -1.56
C SER A 32 9.62 -13.64 -1.03
N ASN A 33 8.98 -14.51 -1.83
CA ASN A 33 7.66 -15.09 -1.56
C ASN A 33 6.61 -14.01 -1.22
N ASP A 34 6.23 -13.87 0.05
CA ASP A 34 5.23 -12.93 0.52
C ASP A 34 5.80 -11.75 1.34
N SER A 35 7.11 -11.50 1.24
CA SER A 35 7.81 -10.51 2.05
C SER A 35 8.85 -9.70 1.29
N LEU A 36 9.10 -8.48 1.76
CA LEU A 36 10.23 -7.65 1.37
C LEU A 36 11.44 -7.98 2.25
N CYS A 37 12.53 -8.45 1.64
CA CYS A 37 13.80 -8.71 2.29
C CYS A 37 14.71 -7.47 2.19
N ILE A 38 15.30 -7.07 3.31
CA ILE A 38 16.34 -6.03 3.35
C ILE A 38 17.62 -6.61 3.93
N TYR A 39 18.70 -6.53 3.15
CA TYR A 39 20.03 -7.00 3.54
C TYR A 39 20.88 -5.85 4.07
N PHE A 40 21.57 -6.07 5.20
CA PHE A 40 22.50 -5.09 5.74
C PHE A 40 23.94 -5.47 5.38
N ALA A 41 24.70 -4.49 4.89
CA ALA A 41 26.13 -4.67 4.63
C ALA A 41 26.97 -4.68 5.92
N HIS A 42 26.53 -3.98 6.97
CA HIS A 42 27.21 -3.91 8.26
C HIS A 42 26.20 -3.97 9.42
N MET A 43 26.52 -4.76 10.45
CA MET A 43 25.71 -4.90 11.65
C MET A 43 26.54 -4.67 12.91
N LYS A 44 25.90 -4.29 14.04
CA LYS A 44 26.63 -3.99 15.28
C LYS A 44 27.40 -5.21 15.81
N ASN A 45 26.81 -6.40 15.65
CA ASN A 45 27.38 -7.69 16.03
C ASN A 45 28.23 -8.33 14.92
N ASP A 46 28.39 -7.64 13.78
CA ASP A 46 29.24 -8.05 12.67
C ASP A 46 29.84 -6.81 11.99
N GLN A 47 30.79 -6.19 12.69
CA GLN A 47 31.50 -5.01 12.17
C GLN A 47 32.48 -5.36 11.04
N GLY A 48 32.98 -6.60 11.03
CA GLY A 48 33.87 -7.13 10.00
C GLY A 48 33.15 -7.53 8.71
N GLY A 49 31.83 -7.76 8.76
CA GLY A 49 31.04 -8.21 7.60
C GLY A 49 31.35 -9.66 7.21
N GLU A 50 31.82 -10.46 8.17
CA GLU A 50 32.26 -11.85 7.95
C GLU A 50 31.08 -12.82 7.96
N ARG A 51 29.90 -12.40 8.46
CA ARG A 51 28.73 -13.28 8.53
C ARG A 51 27.95 -13.26 7.20
N PRO A 52 27.25 -14.36 6.88
CA PRO A 52 26.27 -14.39 5.80
C PRO A 52 25.31 -13.20 5.92
N ARG A 53 24.97 -12.58 4.79
CA ARG A 53 24.02 -11.46 4.75
C ARG A 53 22.61 -12.01 4.93
N ASP A 54 22.19 -12.17 6.17
CA ASP A 54 20.85 -12.62 6.50
C ASP A 54 19.81 -11.50 6.23
N PRO A 55 18.68 -11.81 5.57
CA PRO A 55 17.65 -10.83 5.31
C PRO A 55 16.88 -10.48 6.60
N ARG A 56 16.34 -9.26 6.64
CA ARG A 56 15.22 -8.92 7.54
C ARG A 56 13.93 -8.92 6.72
N HIS A 57 13.03 -9.85 7.01
CA HIS A 57 11.76 -9.97 6.30
C HIS A 57 10.73 -8.95 6.80
N ILE A 58 10.19 -8.13 5.91
CA ILE A 58 9.17 -7.11 6.17
C ILE A 58 7.89 -7.53 5.47
N TYR A 59 6.77 -7.51 6.19
CA TYR A 59 5.47 -7.94 5.67
C TYR A 59 4.52 -6.76 5.51
N ALA A 60 3.67 -6.79 4.48
CA ALA A 60 2.56 -5.86 4.40
C ALA A 60 1.57 -6.11 5.55
N ASN A 61 0.89 -5.05 5.98
CA ASN A 61 -0.25 -5.15 6.88
C ASN A 61 -1.51 -4.60 6.18
N PRO A 62 -2.26 -5.45 5.46
CA PRO A 62 -3.48 -5.03 4.76
C PRO A 62 -4.60 -4.60 5.70
N LEU A 63 -4.51 -4.89 7.00
CA LEU A 63 -5.55 -4.59 7.98
C LEU A 63 -5.38 -3.19 8.59
N SER A 64 -4.16 -2.65 8.57
CA SER A 64 -3.83 -1.36 9.21
C SER A 64 -2.91 -0.54 8.30
N PRO A 65 -3.45 0.19 7.31
CA PRO A 65 -2.66 0.95 6.34
C PRO A 65 -1.73 1.98 6.99
N GLU A 66 -2.09 2.50 8.17
CA GLU A 66 -1.34 3.52 8.91
C GLU A 66 0.06 3.04 9.31
N ILE A 67 0.22 1.74 9.59
CA ILE A 67 1.48 1.09 10.00
C ILE A 67 2.04 0.11 8.96
N CYS A 68 1.33 -0.11 7.85
CA CYS A 68 1.76 -1.03 6.79
C CYS A 68 3.08 -0.55 6.15
N PRO A 69 4.18 -1.32 6.24
CA PRO A 69 5.49 -0.90 5.73
C PRO A 69 5.54 -0.83 4.20
N ILE A 70 4.87 -1.76 3.50
CA ILE A 70 4.83 -1.77 2.03
C ILE A 70 4.05 -0.56 1.51
N LEU A 71 2.89 -0.24 2.12
CA LEU A 71 2.16 0.97 1.80
C LEU A 71 2.98 2.24 2.12
N ALA A 72 3.70 2.26 3.24
CA ALA A 72 4.52 3.40 3.62
C ALA A 72 5.67 3.67 2.63
N LEU A 73 6.30 2.63 2.09
CA LEU A 73 7.28 2.75 1.01
C LEU A 73 6.62 3.20 -0.30
N SER A 74 5.49 2.60 -0.62
CA SER A 74 4.72 2.93 -1.82
C SER A 74 4.30 4.41 -1.89
N ILE A 75 3.73 4.94 -0.80
CA ILE A 75 3.39 6.36 -0.67
C ILE A 75 4.65 7.24 -0.80
N TYR A 76 5.77 6.80 -0.24
CA TYR A 76 7.02 7.54 -0.30
C TYR A 76 7.58 7.62 -1.72
N TRP A 77 7.65 6.51 -2.45
CA TRP A 77 8.12 6.46 -3.84
C TRP A 77 7.16 7.13 -4.82
N ALA A 78 5.84 7.04 -4.60
CA ALA A 78 4.86 7.77 -5.41
C ALA A 78 4.97 9.29 -5.21
N THR A 79 5.38 9.73 -4.01
CA THR A 79 5.49 11.16 -3.69
C THR A 79 6.84 11.76 -4.08
N PHE A 80 7.94 11.01 -3.93
CA PHE A 80 9.30 11.48 -4.12
C PHE A 80 9.98 10.74 -5.27
N GLN A 81 10.61 11.48 -6.18
CA GLN A 81 11.25 10.88 -7.33
C GLN A 81 12.58 10.22 -6.97
N PHE A 82 12.86 9.09 -7.63
CA PHE A 82 14.18 8.49 -7.65
C PHE A 82 15.20 9.41 -8.33
N VAL A 83 16.42 9.43 -7.81
CA VAL A 83 17.53 10.25 -8.32
C VAL A 83 18.61 9.32 -8.86
N ASP A 84 18.98 9.47 -10.14
CA ASP A 84 19.85 8.52 -10.87
C ASP A 84 21.18 8.24 -10.16
N SER A 85 21.78 9.25 -9.55
CA SER A 85 23.09 9.16 -8.92
C SER A 85 23.05 8.70 -7.46
N VAL A 86 21.87 8.40 -6.90
CA VAL A 86 21.71 8.11 -5.48
C VAL A 86 20.95 6.81 -5.26
N ASP A 87 21.72 5.75 -4.99
CA ASP A 87 21.21 4.45 -4.55
C ASP A 87 20.96 4.43 -3.03
N LEU A 88 20.19 5.39 -2.51
CA LEU A 88 19.74 5.42 -1.11
C LEU A 88 18.22 5.45 -1.07
N LEU A 89 17.61 4.68 -0.16
CA LEU A 89 16.18 4.77 0.12
C LEU A 89 15.80 6.17 0.62
N PHE A 90 16.64 6.73 1.50
CA PHE A 90 16.48 8.06 2.07
C PHE A 90 17.62 8.98 1.62
N PRO A 91 17.52 9.59 0.42
CA PRO A 91 18.60 10.38 -0.16
C PRO A 91 18.88 11.62 0.67
N GLY A 92 20.18 11.93 0.80
CA GLY A 92 20.70 13.18 1.31
C GLY A 92 21.36 13.16 2.68
N GLY A 93 22.01 14.27 3.03
CA GLY A 93 22.75 14.41 4.29
C GLY A 93 21.88 14.74 5.50
N LYS A 94 22.37 14.35 6.69
CA LYS A 94 21.79 14.65 8.01
C LYS A 94 20.33 14.17 8.18
N GLN A 95 20.03 12.96 7.71
CA GLN A 95 18.68 12.38 7.86
C GLN A 95 18.27 12.19 9.32
N TYR A 96 19.25 11.94 10.20
CA TYR A 96 19.01 11.88 11.64
C TYR A 96 18.41 13.18 12.18
N ASP A 97 19.05 14.32 11.90
CA ASP A 97 18.57 15.64 12.33
C ASP A 97 17.21 15.97 11.70
N ARG A 98 17.02 15.59 10.43
CA ARG A 98 15.73 15.75 9.74
C ARG A 98 14.62 15.00 10.46
N PHE A 99 14.83 13.71 10.74
CA PHE A 99 13.83 12.91 11.46
C PHE A 99 13.61 13.44 12.87
N ARG A 100 14.67 13.76 13.61
CA ARG A 100 14.58 14.34 14.95
C ARG A 100 13.72 15.60 14.97
N LYS A 101 13.93 16.50 14.01
CA LYS A 101 13.13 17.73 13.89
C LYS A 101 11.66 17.41 13.61
N GLU A 102 11.38 16.56 12.61
CA GLU A 102 9.99 16.17 12.28
C GLU A 102 9.30 15.46 13.46
N LEU A 103 10.05 14.68 14.26
CA LEU A 103 9.53 14.03 15.46
C LEU A 103 9.20 15.04 16.56
N ILE A 104 10.11 15.98 16.87
CA ILE A 104 9.85 17.03 17.88
C ILE A 104 8.63 17.86 17.47
N ASP A 105 8.59 18.32 16.21
CA ASP A 105 7.46 19.10 15.68
C ASP A 105 6.12 18.32 15.75
N PHE A 106 6.17 16.98 15.73
CA PHE A 106 4.98 16.12 15.91
C PHE A 106 4.59 15.96 17.38
N LEU A 107 5.56 15.73 18.28
CA LEU A 107 5.29 15.55 19.71
C LEU A 107 4.78 16.85 20.35
N ASP A 108 5.19 18.01 19.82
CA ASP A 108 4.76 19.34 20.27
C ASP A 108 3.33 19.71 19.80
N GLN A 109 2.67 18.88 18.99
CA GLN A 109 1.29 19.14 18.58
C GLN A 109 0.36 19.10 19.80
N PRO A 110 -0.54 20.07 20.00
CA PRO A 110 -1.31 20.21 21.25
C PRO A 110 -2.04 18.93 21.68
N TYR A 111 -2.67 18.23 20.73
CA TYR A 111 -3.39 16.98 21.03
C TYR A 111 -2.45 15.82 21.38
N ILE A 112 -1.24 15.77 20.81
CA ILE A 112 -0.22 14.75 21.13
C ILE A 112 0.39 15.04 22.50
N ALA A 113 0.79 16.29 22.75
CA ALA A 113 1.35 16.70 24.02
C ALA A 113 0.39 16.42 25.19
N GLU A 114 -0.91 16.69 24.99
CA GLU A 114 -1.93 16.37 25.97
C GLU A 114 -2.09 14.86 26.19
N GLU A 115 -2.07 14.06 25.13
CA GLU A 115 -2.15 12.60 25.23
C GLU A 115 -0.91 12.00 25.92
N LEU A 116 0.28 12.55 25.67
CA LEU A 116 1.52 12.15 26.35
C LEU A 116 1.45 12.49 27.85
N ARG A 117 0.96 13.69 28.20
CA ARG A 117 0.72 14.11 29.58
C ARG A 117 -0.26 13.19 30.28
N ARG A 118 -1.37 12.84 29.61
CA ARG A 118 -2.39 11.90 30.13
C ARG A 118 -1.82 10.52 30.42
N ARG A 119 -0.86 10.06 29.63
CA ARG A 119 -0.17 8.76 29.81
C ARG A 119 1.05 8.82 30.72
N GLY A 120 1.41 9.99 31.25
CA GLY A 120 2.61 10.17 32.06
C GLY A 120 3.92 9.92 31.29
N VAL A 121 3.92 10.14 29.98
CA VAL A 121 5.08 9.95 29.11
C VAL A 121 5.74 11.29 28.85
N ASP A 122 7.01 11.44 29.26
CA ASP A 122 7.82 12.60 28.92
C ASP A 122 8.26 12.53 27.43
N PRO A 123 7.91 13.53 26.59
CA PRO A 123 8.35 13.60 25.19
C PRO A 123 9.86 13.48 25.02
N ALA A 124 10.67 13.94 25.98
CA ALA A 124 12.13 13.87 25.91
C ALA A 124 12.66 12.42 25.92
N ASN A 125 11.88 11.46 26.41
CA ASN A 125 12.20 10.04 26.41
C ASN A 125 11.86 9.34 25.08
N ILE A 126 11.22 10.03 24.15
CA ILE A 126 10.86 9.51 22.83
C ILE A 126 11.91 9.96 21.81
N GLY A 127 12.69 9.01 21.30
CA GLY A 127 13.67 9.28 20.26
C GLY A 127 13.84 8.12 19.30
N SER A 128 14.79 8.27 18.38
CA SER A 128 15.09 7.22 17.38
C SER A 128 15.50 5.88 18.01
N HIS A 129 16.05 5.90 19.23
CA HIS A 129 16.39 4.68 19.97
C HIS A 129 15.16 3.94 20.50
N SER A 130 14.08 4.65 20.78
CA SER A 130 12.81 4.09 21.25
C SER A 130 12.17 3.20 20.19
N ILE A 131 12.40 3.48 18.90
CA ILE A 131 11.91 2.68 17.77
C ILE A 131 12.45 1.25 17.85
N ARG A 132 13.78 1.09 17.89
CA ARG A 132 14.42 -0.23 17.92
C ARG A 132 14.09 -0.99 19.19
N LYS A 133 14.19 -0.33 20.36
CA LYS A 133 13.91 -0.97 21.65
C LYS A 133 12.43 -1.36 21.75
N GLY A 134 11.54 -0.45 21.38
CA GLY A 134 10.10 -0.66 21.37
C GLY A 134 9.68 -1.81 20.47
N ALA A 135 10.22 -1.90 19.26
CA ALA A 135 9.93 -3.01 18.34
C ALA A 135 10.37 -4.36 18.91
N SER A 136 11.57 -4.45 19.51
CA SER A 136 12.03 -5.67 20.19
C SER A 136 11.12 -6.04 21.37
N THR A 137 10.76 -5.09 22.22
CA THR A 137 9.85 -5.33 23.35
C THR A 137 8.46 -5.75 22.87
N TYR A 138 7.95 -5.13 21.80
CA TYR A 138 6.66 -5.46 21.21
C TYR A 138 6.59 -6.92 20.77
N CYS A 139 7.64 -7.43 20.12
CA CYS A 139 7.71 -8.85 19.74
C CYS A 139 7.51 -9.78 20.92
N SER A 140 8.11 -9.47 22.08
CA SER A 140 8.13 -10.35 23.24
C SER A 140 7.05 -10.07 24.28
N SER A 141 6.16 -9.08 24.06
CA SER A 141 5.14 -8.68 25.05
C SER A 141 3.70 -8.86 24.58
N GLY A 142 3.44 -9.10 23.29
CA GLY A 142 2.08 -9.23 22.77
C GLY A 142 1.41 -10.59 22.99
N SER A 143 2.17 -11.64 23.29
CA SER A 143 1.67 -13.01 23.51
C SER A 143 2.70 -13.88 24.23
N THR A 144 2.25 -14.88 24.98
CA THR A 144 3.12 -15.93 25.53
C THR A 144 3.68 -16.86 24.45
N SER A 145 3.10 -16.83 23.24
CA SER A 145 3.61 -17.56 22.08
C SER A 145 4.47 -16.70 21.16
N CYS A 146 5.09 -15.63 21.68
CA CYS A 146 5.90 -14.68 20.91
C CYS A 146 7.04 -15.32 20.09
N PRO A 147 7.59 -14.59 19.09
CA PRO A 147 8.79 -15.02 18.38
C PRO A 147 9.95 -15.34 19.32
N PRO A 148 10.82 -16.31 18.96
CA PRO A 148 11.97 -16.67 19.78
C PRO A 148 12.85 -15.45 20.09
N SER A 149 13.24 -15.30 21.36
CA SER A 149 14.10 -14.20 21.81
C SER A 149 15.41 -14.12 21.01
N THR A 150 15.98 -15.28 20.65
CA THR A 150 17.13 -15.39 19.76
C THR A 150 16.90 -14.67 18.43
N ALA A 151 15.77 -14.91 17.76
CA ALA A 151 15.46 -14.26 16.48
C ALA A 151 15.30 -12.74 16.65
N VAL A 152 14.62 -12.29 17.72
CA VAL A 152 14.47 -10.87 18.05
C VAL A 152 15.83 -10.20 18.27
N HIS A 153 16.70 -10.83 19.08
CA HIS A 153 18.03 -10.30 19.39
C HIS A 153 18.95 -10.25 18.16
N LEU A 154 18.94 -11.30 17.33
CA LEU A 154 19.72 -11.35 16.09
C LEU A 154 19.26 -10.26 15.12
N ARG A 155 17.94 -10.12 14.90
CA ARG A 155 17.37 -9.05 14.06
C ARG A 155 17.72 -7.65 14.60
N ALA A 156 17.70 -7.48 15.92
CA ALA A 156 18.07 -6.23 16.60
C ALA A 156 19.57 -5.88 16.53
N GLY A 157 20.40 -6.84 16.09
CA GLY A 157 21.85 -6.76 16.07
C GLY A 157 22.45 -6.69 17.48
N TRP A 158 21.87 -7.43 18.42
CA TRP A 158 22.38 -7.55 19.80
C TRP A 158 23.28 -8.78 19.93
N SER A 159 24.24 -8.69 20.84
CA SER A 159 25.05 -9.85 21.24
C SER A 159 24.19 -10.74 22.13
N LEU A 160 24.16 -12.05 21.86
CA LEU A 160 23.49 -13.02 22.72
C LEU A 160 24.32 -13.31 23.98
N GLY A 161 25.65 -13.13 23.89
CA GLY A 161 26.58 -13.29 25.00
C GLY A 161 27.09 -14.74 25.15
N GLY A 162 28.35 -14.85 25.60
CA GLY A 162 28.99 -16.13 25.94
C GLY A 162 28.82 -17.22 24.87
N VAL A 163 28.45 -18.42 25.33
CA VAL A 163 28.26 -19.63 24.53
C VAL A 163 27.17 -19.46 23.46
N GLN A 164 26.12 -18.67 23.72
CA GLN A 164 24.99 -18.52 22.79
C GLN A 164 25.40 -17.91 21.44
N ASN A 165 26.37 -16.99 21.43
CA ASN A 165 26.87 -16.38 20.19
C ASN A 165 27.53 -17.39 19.23
N THR A 166 28.04 -18.50 19.77
CA THR A 166 28.72 -19.54 18.97
C THR A 166 27.71 -20.43 18.27
N TYR A 167 26.66 -20.84 19.00
CA TYR A 167 25.74 -21.90 18.57
C TYR A 167 24.41 -21.40 18.00
N LEU A 168 23.94 -20.22 18.42
CA LEU A 168 22.66 -19.70 17.97
C LEU A 168 22.88 -18.76 16.77
N ARG A 169 22.40 -19.20 15.61
CA ARG A 169 22.53 -18.50 14.34
C ARG A 169 21.18 -18.04 13.83
N TYR A 170 21.22 -17.28 12.76
CA TYR A 170 20.03 -16.82 12.07
C TYR A 170 19.25 -18.03 11.54
N GLU A 171 17.93 -17.98 11.75
CA GLU A 171 16.97 -18.96 11.27
C GLU A 171 15.84 -18.19 10.58
N SER A 172 15.59 -18.50 9.30
CA SER A 172 14.67 -17.74 8.46
C SER A 172 13.25 -17.72 9.04
N ALA A 173 12.73 -18.88 9.45
CA ALA A 173 11.39 -18.98 10.04
C ALA A 173 11.22 -18.11 11.30
N GLY A 174 12.28 -17.99 12.11
CA GLY A 174 12.29 -17.13 13.29
C GLY A 174 12.21 -15.65 12.92
N ASP A 175 13.02 -15.21 11.95
CA ASP A 175 12.99 -13.83 11.47
C ASP A 175 11.69 -13.47 10.74
N MET A 176 11.15 -14.39 9.94
CA MET A 176 9.85 -14.25 9.28
C MET A 176 8.74 -14.06 10.33
N TYR A 177 8.76 -14.84 11.41
CA TYR A 177 7.79 -14.70 12.49
C TYR A 177 7.92 -13.35 13.23
N VAL A 178 9.16 -12.93 13.51
CA VAL A 178 9.44 -11.59 14.04
C VAL A 178 8.89 -10.50 13.10
N GLY A 179 9.17 -10.63 11.80
CA GLY A 179 8.76 -9.69 10.75
C GLY A 179 7.25 -9.46 10.72
N ARG A 180 6.46 -10.54 10.68
CA ARG A 180 4.99 -10.43 10.74
C ARG A 180 4.50 -9.77 12.01
N THR A 181 5.13 -10.10 13.14
CA THR A 181 4.77 -9.53 14.43
C THR A 181 4.99 -8.02 14.42
N VAL A 182 6.18 -7.53 14.02
CA VAL A 182 6.47 -6.08 13.98
C VAL A 182 5.70 -5.32 12.90
N SER A 183 5.24 -6.00 11.84
CA SER A 183 4.30 -5.43 10.87
C SER A 183 2.91 -5.16 11.48
N GLY A 184 2.65 -5.64 12.70
CA GLY A 184 1.39 -5.45 13.41
C GLY A 184 0.30 -6.43 12.99
N LEU A 185 0.66 -7.57 12.40
CA LEU A 185 -0.31 -8.63 12.10
C LEU A 185 -0.77 -9.30 13.41
N PRO A 186 -2.05 -9.65 13.56
CA PRO A 186 -2.63 -10.11 14.83
C PRO A 186 -2.23 -11.56 15.13
N ILE A 187 -1.24 -11.75 16.02
CA ILE A 187 -0.62 -13.04 16.39
C ILE A 187 -1.60 -14.15 16.81
N ASN A 188 -2.75 -13.80 17.39
CA ASN A 188 -3.75 -14.76 17.87
C ASN A 188 -4.93 -14.93 16.90
N SER A 189 -4.75 -14.61 15.61
CA SER A 189 -5.80 -14.71 14.59
C SER A 189 -5.25 -15.33 13.31
N SER A 190 -6.10 -16.00 12.54
CA SER A 190 -5.79 -16.46 11.17
C SER A 190 -5.31 -15.33 10.27
N ASN A 191 -5.75 -14.09 10.53
CA ASN A 191 -5.24 -12.88 9.89
C ASN A 191 -3.71 -12.66 10.03
N PHE A 192 -3.03 -13.38 10.94
CA PHE A 192 -1.57 -13.38 11.00
C PHE A 192 -0.92 -13.93 9.72
N SER A 193 -1.57 -14.87 9.04
CA SER A 193 -1.12 -15.46 7.77
C SER A 193 -1.60 -14.70 6.53
N LYS A 194 -2.23 -13.53 6.71
CA LYS A 194 -2.72 -12.72 5.59
C LYS A 194 -1.56 -12.33 4.66
N LEU A 195 -1.79 -12.52 3.37
CA LEU A 195 -0.85 -12.21 2.31
C LEU A 195 -0.86 -10.71 1.97
N PRO A 196 0.25 -10.16 1.45
CA PRO A 196 0.28 -8.80 0.93
C PRO A 196 -0.70 -8.63 -0.24
N PRO A 197 -1.23 -7.41 -0.47
CA PRO A 197 -1.92 -7.13 -1.71
C PRO A 197 -0.97 -7.33 -2.88
N HIS A 198 -1.38 -8.08 -3.90
CA HIS A 198 -0.56 -8.44 -5.04
C HIS A 198 -1.42 -8.67 -6.29
N PHE A 199 -0.75 -8.78 -7.44
CA PHE A 199 -1.35 -9.19 -8.70
C PHE A 199 -1.00 -10.65 -8.99
N SER A 200 -1.89 -11.42 -9.61
CA SER A 200 -1.60 -12.83 -9.98
C SER A 200 -0.49 -12.94 -11.02
N HIS A 201 -0.49 -12.02 -11.99
CA HIS A 201 0.48 -11.95 -13.07
C HIS A 201 0.61 -10.49 -13.52
N ARG A 202 1.75 -10.18 -14.13
CA ARG A 202 2.04 -8.84 -14.65
C ARG A 202 1.36 -8.64 -16.00
N THR A 203 0.57 -7.57 -16.12
CA THR A 203 -0.07 -7.14 -17.36
C THR A 203 0.55 -5.83 -17.88
N THR A 204 0.16 -5.41 -19.08
CA THR A 204 0.56 -4.13 -19.68
C THR A 204 0.10 -2.95 -18.83
N GLU A 205 -1.12 -2.99 -18.33
CA GLU A 205 -1.72 -1.93 -17.50
C GLU A 205 -0.94 -1.74 -16.19
N ILE A 206 -0.51 -2.84 -15.57
CA ILE A 206 0.33 -2.81 -14.36
C ILE A 206 1.68 -2.15 -14.68
N THR A 207 2.30 -2.53 -15.81
CA THR A 207 3.60 -1.98 -16.22
C THR A 207 3.52 -0.48 -16.49
N ASP A 208 2.48 -0.04 -17.21
CA ASP A 208 2.23 1.37 -17.52
C ASP A 208 1.94 2.17 -16.24
N ALA A 209 1.13 1.63 -15.33
CA ALA A 209 0.88 2.25 -14.05
C ALA A 209 2.16 2.38 -13.20
N ILE A 210 3.04 1.37 -13.18
CA ILE A 210 4.34 1.47 -12.49
C ILE A 210 5.21 2.57 -13.13
N ASN A 211 5.22 2.70 -14.46
CA ASN A 211 5.95 3.75 -15.17
C ASN A 211 5.45 5.16 -14.81
N ILE A 212 4.14 5.31 -14.66
CA ILE A 212 3.49 6.59 -14.32
C ILE A 212 3.64 6.91 -12.81
N VAL A 213 3.45 5.93 -11.93
CA VAL A 213 3.45 6.17 -10.47
C VAL A 213 4.86 6.25 -9.89
N TYR A 214 5.79 5.45 -10.42
CA TYR A 214 7.18 5.36 -9.96
C TYR A 214 8.16 5.63 -11.11
N PRO A 215 8.17 6.87 -11.64
CA PRO A 215 9.07 7.21 -12.72
C PRO A 215 10.53 7.14 -12.24
N ASN A 216 11.44 6.82 -13.16
CA ASN A 216 12.89 6.81 -12.90
C ASN A 216 13.37 5.78 -11.86
N ARG A 217 12.56 4.75 -11.58
CA ARG A 217 12.88 3.69 -10.63
C ARG A 217 14.12 2.87 -11.06
N PRO A 218 14.95 2.42 -10.11
CA PRO A 218 15.99 1.43 -10.40
C PRO A 218 15.39 0.10 -10.88
N PRO A 219 15.98 -0.58 -11.88
CA PRO A 219 15.47 -1.86 -12.39
C PRO A 219 15.34 -2.95 -11.31
N GLN A 220 16.16 -2.91 -10.27
CA GLN A 220 16.13 -3.90 -9.19
C GLN A 220 14.86 -3.79 -8.33
N LEU A 221 14.21 -2.62 -8.32
CA LEU A 221 12.95 -2.41 -7.58
C LEU A 221 11.72 -2.78 -8.39
N GLU A 222 11.87 -3.14 -9.66
CA GLU A 222 10.77 -3.39 -10.60
C GLU A 222 9.72 -4.36 -10.04
N PHE A 223 10.18 -5.48 -9.48
CA PHE A 223 9.30 -6.50 -8.90
C PHE A 223 8.69 -6.06 -7.56
N ILE A 224 9.47 -5.38 -6.71
CA ILE A 224 8.98 -4.82 -5.43
C ILE A 224 7.87 -3.79 -5.67
N LEU A 225 7.98 -3.02 -6.76
CA LEU A 225 7.03 -1.95 -7.08
C LEU A 225 5.68 -2.48 -7.57
N GLU A 226 5.58 -3.73 -8.02
CA GLU A 226 4.29 -4.39 -8.23
C GLU A 226 3.51 -4.51 -6.92
N PHE A 227 4.15 -5.03 -5.87
CA PHE A 227 3.53 -5.15 -4.53
C PHE A 227 3.27 -3.77 -3.91
N ALA A 228 4.15 -2.81 -4.15
CA ALA A 228 3.94 -1.42 -3.72
C ALA A 228 2.70 -0.82 -4.39
N LEU A 229 2.53 -1.01 -5.70
CA LEU A 229 1.37 -0.55 -6.46
C LEU A 229 0.08 -1.25 -6.02
N ALA A 230 0.11 -2.58 -5.91
CA ALA A 230 -1.02 -3.37 -5.43
C ALA A 230 -1.46 -2.92 -4.04
N SER A 231 -0.50 -2.62 -3.14
CA SER A 231 -0.81 -2.08 -1.81
C SER A 231 -1.46 -0.69 -1.88
N LEU A 232 -1.02 0.20 -2.76
CA LEU A 232 -1.66 1.51 -2.96
C LEU A 232 -3.09 1.38 -3.49
N VAL A 233 -3.30 0.53 -4.50
CA VAL A 233 -4.63 0.29 -5.11
C VAL A 233 -5.58 -0.34 -4.10
N TYR A 234 -5.13 -1.37 -3.37
CA TYR A 234 -5.90 -2.03 -2.31
C TYR A 234 -6.41 -1.04 -1.26
N HIS A 235 -5.55 -0.10 -0.86
CA HIS A 235 -5.88 0.89 0.17
C HIS A 235 -6.49 2.19 -0.38
N TYR A 236 -6.81 2.28 -1.68
CA TYR A 236 -7.28 3.52 -2.31
C TYR A 236 -8.45 4.16 -1.57
N ASP A 237 -9.51 3.39 -1.28
CA ASP A 237 -10.71 3.92 -0.61
C ASP A 237 -10.38 4.43 0.80
N LYS A 238 -9.55 3.69 1.55
CA LYS A 238 -9.14 4.09 2.89
C LYS A 238 -8.26 5.33 2.89
N LEU A 239 -7.37 5.46 1.90
CA LEU A 239 -6.57 6.68 1.69
C LEU A 239 -7.47 7.85 1.28
N CYS A 240 -8.55 7.59 0.55
CA CYS A 240 -9.55 8.59 0.21
C CYS A 240 -10.28 9.15 1.44
N GLU A 241 -10.58 8.32 2.42
CA GLU A 241 -11.23 8.72 3.68
C GLU A 241 -10.26 9.45 4.62
N THR A 242 -9.05 8.94 4.76
CA THR A 242 -8.13 9.34 5.85
C THR A 242 -7.21 10.50 5.49
N LEU A 243 -6.81 10.62 4.21
CA LEU A 243 -5.87 11.66 3.81
C LEU A 243 -6.59 12.98 3.54
N SER A 244 -6.09 14.05 4.18
CA SER A 244 -6.47 15.42 3.87
C SER A 244 -6.41 15.70 2.35
N PRO A 245 -7.33 16.50 1.79
CA PRO A 245 -7.27 16.94 0.39
C PRO A 245 -5.96 17.62 0.00
N SER A 246 -5.24 18.20 0.97
CA SER A 246 -3.95 18.87 0.77
C SER A 246 -2.75 17.92 0.86
N HIS A 247 -2.96 16.62 1.13
CA HIS A 247 -1.89 15.65 1.27
C HIS A 247 -1.12 15.48 -0.05
N PRO A 248 0.23 15.49 -0.06
CA PRO A 248 1.02 15.41 -1.31
C PRO A 248 0.68 14.20 -2.20
N LEU A 249 0.32 13.07 -1.60
CA LEU A 249 -0.11 11.88 -2.36
C LEU A 249 -1.33 12.15 -3.27
N ARG A 250 -2.24 13.05 -2.91
CA ARG A 250 -3.42 13.39 -3.74
C ARG A 250 -3.06 14.09 -5.06
N TRP A 251 -1.82 14.54 -5.16
CA TRP A 251 -1.28 15.26 -6.31
C TRP A 251 -0.29 14.41 -7.11
N THR A 252 -0.15 13.12 -6.79
CA THR A 252 0.65 12.18 -7.57
C THR A 252 -0.17 11.66 -8.75
N PRO A 253 0.50 11.17 -9.81
CA PRO A 253 -0.18 10.56 -10.95
C PRO A 253 -1.18 9.46 -10.57
N PHE A 254 -0.91 8.73 -9.48
CA PHE A 254 -1.80 7.71 -8.94
C PHE A 254 -3.21 8.23 -8.59
N PHE A 255 -3.33 9.47 -8.10
CA PHE A 255 -4.63 10.09 -7.77
C PHE A 255 -5.18 10.99 -8.88
N THR A 256 -4.33 11.46 -9.79
CA THR A 256 -4.77 12.35 -10.88
C THR A 256 -5.21 11.62 -12.14
N CYS A 257 -4.88 10.33 -12.26
CA CYS A 257 -5.19 9.44 -13.38
C CYS A 257 -6.22 8.37 -12.92
N PRO A 258 -7.54 8.62 -13.08
CA PRO A 258 -8.58 7.69 -12.63
C PRO A 258 -8.48 6.30 -13.28
N GLU A 259 -7.94 6.24 -14.50
CA GLU A 259 -7.79 5.03 -15.28
C GLU A 259 -6.94 3.97 -14.55
N ILE A 260 -5.95 4.40 -13.76
CA ILE A 260 -5.10 3.50 -12.95
C ILE A 260 -5.95 2.73 -11.94
N ILE A 261 -6.87 3.41 -11.26
CA ILE A 261 -7.72 2.75 -10.23
C ILE A 261 -8.76 1.88 -10.91
N THR A 262 -9.43 2.38 -11.94
CA THR A 262 -10.49 1.65 -12.66
C THR A 262 -9.95 0.34 -13.27
N SER A 263 -8.75 0.37 -13.86
CA SER A 263 -8.13 -0.81 -14.48
C SER A 263 -7.53 -1.78 -13.47
N LEU A 264 -6.87 -1.29 -12.42
CA LEU A 264 -6.11 -2.15 -11.52
C LEU A 264 -6.91 -2.68 -10.32
N LYS A 265 -7.94 -1.97 -9.85
CA LYS A 265 -8.71 -2.38 -8.66
C LYS A 265 -9.31 -3.80 -8.78
N PRO A 266 -9.84 -4.23 -9.94
CA PRO A 266 -10.32 -5.60 -10.12
C PRO A 266 -9.21 -6.67 -10.13
N LEU A 267 -7.96 -6.28 -10.41
CA LEU A 267 -6.83 -7.21 -10.55
C LEU A 267 -6.11 -7.49 -9.22
N VAL A 268 -6.35 -6.67 -8.19
CA VAL A 268 -5.67 -6.78 -6.89
C VAL A 268 -6.29 -7.92 -6.06
N ILE A 269 -5.42 -8.82 -5.60
CA ILE A 269 -5.76 -9.91 -4.70
C ILE A 269 -5.15 -9.62 -3.33
N CYS A 270 -5.94 -9.82 -2.27
CA CYS A 270 -5.45 -9.84 -0.90
C CYS A 270 -6.26 -10.85 -0.09
N GLY A 271 -5.59 -11.86 0.45
CA GLY A 271 -6.26 -12.99 1.10
C GLY A 271 -5.28 -13.90 1.82
N TYR A 272 -5.56 -15.20 1.78
CA TYR A 272 -4.75 -16.24 2.40
C TYR A 272 -4.15 -17.15 1.33
N SER A 273 -3.14 -17.92 1.72
CA SER A 273 -2.53 -18.91 0.84
C SER A 273 -3.50 -20.03 0.52
N SER A 274 -3.56 -20.41 -0.74
CA SER A 274 -4.30 -21.56 -1.25
C SER A 274 -3.37 -22.44 -2.08
N ALA A 275 -3.83 -23.65 -2.43
CA ALA A 275 -3.06 -24.58 -3.25
C ALA A 275 -2.71 -24.03 -4.65
N THR A 276 -3.47 -23.05 -5.14
CA THR A 276 -3.28 -22.41 -6.45
C THR A 276 -2.61 -21.03 -6.34
N SER A 277 -2.28 -20.56 -5.13
CA SER A 277 -1.66 -19.25 -4.93
C SER A 277 -0.21 -19.24 -5.40
N VAL A 278 0.18 -18.18 -6.09
CA VAL A 278 1.57 -17.95 -6.53
C VAL A 278 2.53 -17.76 -5.34
N ILE A 279 2.02 -17.19 -4.24
CA ILE A 279 2.78 -16.93 -3.01
C ILE A 279 2.13 -17.63 -1.81
N SER A 280 2.97 -17.99 -0.83
CA SER A 280 2.57 -18.69 0.38
C SER A 280 2.99 -17.93 1.64
N ALA A 281 2.17 -18.00 2.68
CA ALA A 281 2.40 -17.29 3.94
C ALA A 281 3.57 -17.92 4.69
N THR A 282 4.67 -17.17 4.84
CA THR A 282 5.89 -17.64 5.54
C THR A 282 5.89 -17.26 7.02
N GLY A 283 6.68 -17.94 7.88
CA GLY A 283 6.84 -17.55 9.30
C GLY A 283 5.58 -17.69 10.17
N ILE A 284 4.70 -18.63 9.84
CA ILE A 284 3.43 -18.86 10.57
C ILE A 284 3.65 -19.84 11.73
N PRO A 285 3.39 -19.43 12.98
CA PRO A 285 3.52 -20.33 14.11
C PRO A 285 2.35 -21.33 14.17
N PRO A 286 2.52 -22.51 14.79
CA PRO A 286 1.48 -23.55 14.83
C PRO A 286 0.14 -23.09 15.40
N HIS A 287 0.16 -22.21 16.41
CA HIS A 287 -1.05 -21.68 17.06
C HIS A 287 -1.86 -20.74 16.18
N VAL A 288 -1.35 -20.29 15.04
CA VAL A 288 -2.12 -19.56 14.02
C VAL A 288 -2.71 -20.56 13.02
N SER A 289 -1.90 -21.53 12.58
CA SER A 289 -2.31 -22.53 11.60
C SER A 289 -3.43 -23.44 12.11
N ILE A 290 -3.43 -23.78 13.39
CA ILE A 290 -4.44 -24.68 13.98
C ILE A 290 -5.83 -24.01 14.01
N PRO A 291 -6.02 -22.82 14.60
CA PRO A 291 -7.32 -22.13 14.57
C PRO A 291 -7.83 -21.86 13.16
N SER A 292 -6.95 -21.51 12.22
CA SER A 292 -7.37 -21.32 10.82
C SER A 292 -8.03 -22.59 10.26
N LYS A 293 -7.45 -23.77 10.51
CA LYS A 293 -8.04 -25.04 10.09
C LYS A 293 -9.30 -25.40 10.88
N LEU A 294 -9.41 -24.97 12.13
CA LEU A 294 -10.62 -25.14 12.94
C LEU A 294 -11.76 -24.24 12.45
N ASP A 295 -11.45 -23.02 12.01
CA ASP A 295 -12.43 -22.12 11.38
C ASP A 295 -12.94 -22.71 10.06
N ASP A 296 -12.04 -23.25 9.22
CA ASP A 296 -12.43 -23.93 7.98
C ASP A 296 -13.34 -25.14 8.27
N LEU A 297 -12.99 -25.94 9.29
CA LEU A 297 -13.80 -27.08 9.72
C LEU A 297 -15.15 -26.63 10.29
N LYS A 298 -15.19 -25.52 11.05
CA LYS A 298 -16.43 -24.95 11.58
C LYS A 298 -17.36 -24.50 10.46
N VAL A 299 -16.83 -23.86 9.41
CA VAL A 299 -17.62 -23.47 8.22
C VAL A 299 -18.19 -24.71 7.53
N ALA A 300 -17.36 -25.73 7.26
CA ALA A 300 -17.80 -26.98 6.67
C ALA A 300 -18.88 -27.70 7.52
N MET A 301 -18.75 -27.67 8.85
CA MET A 301 -19.77 -28.20 9.77
C MET A 301 -21.08 -27.40 9.69
N CYS A 302 -21.04 -26.08 9.58
CA CYS A 302 -22.23 -25.25 9.42
C CYS A 302 -22.95 -25.56 8.09
N GLU A 303 -22.21 -25.70 6.99
CA GLU A 303 -22.77 -26.11 5.69
C GLU A 303 -23.41 -27.50 5.75
N THR A 304 -22.72 -28.45 6.38
CA THR A 304 -23.25 -29.82 6.58
C THR A 304 -24.52 -29.80 7.44
N THR A 305 -24.56 -28.98 8.50
CA THR A 305 -25.73 -28.85 9.37
C THR A 305 -26.91 -28.21 8.61
N ALA A 306 -26.65 -27.23 7.76
CA ALA A 306 -27.66 -26.61 6.90
C ALA A 306 -28.22 -27.62 5.89
N ALA A 307 -27.35 -28.41 5.23
CA ALA A 307 -27.77 -29.46 4.32
C ALA A 307 -28.60 -30.54 5.04
N LEU A 308 -28.19 -30.96 6.25
CA LEU A 308 -28.94 -31.92 7.05
C LEU A 308 -30.33 -31.41 7.42
N LYS A 309 -30.47 -30.11 7.70
CA LYS A 309 -31.77 -29.48 7.96
C LYS A 309 -32.67 -29.55 6.72
N VAL A 310 -32.14 -29.26 5.53
CA VAL A 310 -32.89 -29.38 4.27
C VAL A 310 -33.36 -30.82 4.03
N VAL A 311 -32.49 -31.80 4.29
CA VAL A 311 -32.86 -33.23 4.19
C VAL A 311 -33.95 -33.58 5.20
N SER A 312 -33.83 -33.13 6.44
CA SER A 312 -34.85 -33.34 7.49
C SER A 312 -36.20 -32.75 7.08
N ASP A 313 -36.23 -31.49 6.63
CA ASP A 313 -37.45 -30.81 6.19
C ASP A 313 -38.09 -31.55 4.99
N SER A 314 -37.25 -32.02 4.05
CA SER A 314 -37.71 -32.81 2.89
C SER A 314 -38.31 -34.16 3.28
N ILE A 315 -37.73 -34.83 4.29
CA ILE A 315 -38.26 -36.10 4.82
C ILE A 315 -39.63 -35.87 5.46
N VAL A 316 -39.79 -34.81 6.26
CA VAL A 316 -41.08 -34.48 6.91
C VAL A 316 -42.15 -34.24 5.84
N VAL A 317 -41.87 -33.39 4.85
CA VAL A 317 -42.79 -33.12 3.73
C VAL A 317 -43.12 -34.41 2.96
N GLY A 318 -42.13 -35.25 2.70
CA GLY A 318 -42.33 -36.54 2.03
C GLY A 318 -43.24 -37.49 2.82
N ILE A 319 -43.10 -37.54 4.14
CA ILE A 319 -43.96 -38.33 5.03
C ILE A 319 -45.37 -37.77 5.07
N GLU A 320 -45.54 -36.45 5.22
CA GLU A 320 -46.86 -35.79 5.21
C GLU A 320 -47.62 -36.10 3.91
N LYS A 321 -46.98 -35.90 2.76
CA LYS A 321 -47.58 -36.19 1.46
C LYS A 321 -48.00 -37.65 1.33
N ALA A 322 -47.15 -38.58 1.77
CA ALA A 322 -47.45 -40.00 1.69
C ALA A 322 -48.56 -40.45 2.67
N LEU A 323 -48.70 -39.76 3.82
CA LEU A 323 -49.84 -39.95 4.72
C LEU A 323 -51.14 -39.40 4.11
N ASP A 324 -51.10 -38.21 3.48
CA ASP A 324 -52.25 -37.60 2.81
C ASP A 324 -52.75 -38.45 1.63
N ASP A 325 -51.85 -38.93 0.77
CA ASP A 325 -52.18 -39.79 -0.37
C ASP A 325 -52.90 -41.09 0.08
N ARG A 326 -52.59 -41.59 1.27
CA ARG A 326 -53.19 -42.82 1.84
C ARG A 326 -54.50 -42.56 2.59
N ALA A 327 -54.67 -41.40 3.22
CA ALA A 327 -55.93 -40.98 3.83
C ALA A 327 -57.07 -40.87 2.80
N VAL A 328 -56.72 -40.57 1.55
CA VAL A 328 -57.65 -40.58 0.41
C VAL A 328 -58.08 -42.01 0.01
N MET A 329 -57.25 -43.02 0.25
CA MET A 329 -57.45 -44.39 -0.27
C MET A 329 -57.94 -45.42 0.76
N THR A 330 -57.59 -45.27 2.05
CA THR A 330 -57.92 -46.25 3.11
C THR A 330 -57.94 -45.59 4.48
N SER A 331 -59.06 -45.66 5.22
CA SER A 331 -59.30 -44.95 6.49
C SER A 331 -58.51 -45.43 7.72
N THR A 332 -57.42 -46.19 7.56
CA THR A 332 -56.60 -46.67 8.70
C THR A 332 -55.12 -46.73 8.36
N VAL A 333 -54.29 -46.04 9.16
CA VAL A 333 -52.82 -46.07 9.09
C VAL A 333 -52.28 -47.17 10.02
N SER A 334 -51.47 -48.11 9.50
CA SER A 334 -50.85 -49.19 10.29
C SER A 334 -49.34 -48.98 10.48
N TYR A 335 -48.79 -49.43 11.61
CA TYR A 335 -47.36 -49.32 11.94
C TYR A 335 -46.44 -50.03 10.93
N ALA A 336 -46.87 -51.19 10.39
CA ALA A 336 -46.14 -51.90 9.35
C ALA A 336 -46.05 -51.07 8.06
N GLY A 337 -47.14 -50.37 7.70
CA GLY A 337 -47.18 -49.50 6.53
C GLY A 337 -46.28 -48.25 6.65
N LEU A 338 -46.07 -47.73 7.85
CA LEU A 338 -45.11 -46.64 8.13
C LEU A 338 -43.66 -47.12 8.03
N ARG A 339 -43.38 -48.32 8.55
CA ARG A 339 -42.03 -48.90 8.57
C ARG A 339 -41.48 -49.20 7.17
N GLU A 340 -42.33 -49.63 6.24
CA GLU A 340 -41.93 -49.88 4.84
C GLU A 340 -41.78 -48.59 4.01
N MET A 341 -42.38 -47.48 4.45
CA MET A 341 -42.41 -46.21 3.71
C MET A 341 -41.16 -45.35 3.92
N ILE A 342 -40.56 -45.42 5.12
CA ILE A 342 -39.34 -44.66 5.46
C ILE A 342 -38.20 -44.94 4.46
N PRO A 343 -37.90 -46.20 4.08
CA PRO A 343 -36.91 -46.50 3.05
C PRO A 343 -37.24 -45.94 1.65
N ASP A 344 -38.52 -45.88 1.26
CA ASP A 344 -38.92 -45.36 -0.05
C ASP A 344 -38.87 -43.83 -0.10
N CYS A 345 -39.25 -43.13 0.98
CA CYS A 345 -39.00 -41.70 1.11
C CYS A 345 -37.49 -41.38 1.08
N MET A 346 -36.64 -42.25 1.64
CA MET A 346 -35.19 -42.10 1.56
C MET A 346 -34.63 -42.31 0.14
N ARG A 347 -35.33 -43.02 -0.75
CA ARG A 347 -34.92 -43.19 -2.16
C ARG A 347 -35.27 -41.99 -3.04
N CYS A 348 -36.23 -41.16 -2.62
CA CYS A 348 -36.57 -39.90 -3.29
C CYS A 348 -35.63 -38.74 -2.92
N LEU A 349 -34.71 -38.94 -1.97
CA LEU A 349 -33.65 -38.00 -1.68
C LEU A 349 -32.66 -37.97 -2.87
N PRO A 350 -32.22 -36.79 -3.33
CA PRO A 350 -31.24 -36.69 -4.40
C PRO A 350 -29.93 -37.39 -3.97
N GLN A 351 -29.52 -38.42 -4.70
CA GLN A 351 -28.31 -39.23 -4.40
C GLN A 351 -26.99 -38.53 -4.68
N SER A 352 -27.02 -37.30 -5.16
CA SER A 352 -25.83 -36.51 -5.48
C SER A 352 -26.08 -35.04 -5.19
N ILE A 353 -25.45 -34.54 -4.12
CA ILE A 353 -25.20 -33.12 -3.96
C ILE A 353 -23.99 -32.81 -4.84
N ASP A 354 -24.24 -32.43 -6.09
CA ASP A 354 -23.22 -31.91 -6.99
C ASP A 354 -23.08 -30.40 -6.70
N ILE A 355 -22.08 -30.02 -5.90
CA ILE A 355 -21.79 -28.61 -5.62
C ILE A 355 -21.05 -28.05 -6.83
N ARG A 356 -21.78 -27.68 -7.88
CA ARG A 356 -21.30 -26.77 -8.91
C ARG A 356 -21.77 -25.36 -8.59
N ALA A 357 -20.80 -24.51 -8.27
CA ALA A 357 -20.99 -23.07 -8.20
C ALA A 357 -21.14 -22.53 -9.63
N ASP A 358 -22.37 -22.40 -10.11
CA ASP A 358 -22.65 -21.60 -11.31
C ASP A 358 -22.85 -20.14 -10.90
N ALA A 359 -21.82 -19.35 -11.18
CA ALA A 359 -21.85 -17.90 -11.07
C ALA A 359 -22.70 -17.31 -12.21
N THR A 360 -23.93 -16.91 -11.91
CA THR A 360 -24.71 -16.02 -12.76
C THR A 360 -24.03 -14.66 -12.83
N THR A 361 -23.35 -14.41 -13.95
CA THR A 361 -22.81 -13.09 -14.29
C THR A 361 -23.87 -12.35 -15.11
N GLU A 362 -24.68 -11.53 -14.45
CA GLU A 362 -25.49 -10.53 -15.16
C GLU A 362 -24.58 -9.36 -15.56
N GLN A 363 -24.30 -9.26 -16.86
CA GLN A 363 -23.68 -8.08 -17.46
C GLN A 363 -24.71 -6.94 -17.54
N PRO A 364 -24.43 -5.74 -17.02
CA PRO A 364 -25.12 -4.55 -17.46
C PRO A 364 -24.59 -4.18 -18.86
N ARG A 365 -25.46 -4.23 -19.88
CA ARG A 365 -25.22 -3.57 -21.16
C ARG A 365 -25.19 -2.06 -20.94
N GLY A 366 -24.00 -1.51 -20.78
CA GLY A 366 -23.76 -0.07 -20.89
C GLY A 366 -23.85 0.35 -22.36
N LEU A 367 -24.79 1.24 -22.66
CA LEU A 367 -24.84 1.97 -23.92
C LEU A 367 -23.52 2.74 -24.10
N ALA A 368 -22.95 2.63 -25.30
CA ALA A 368 -21.86 3.49 -25.73
C ALA A 368 -22.28 4.96 -25.60
N SER A 369 -21.66 5.68 -24.68
CA SER A 369 -21.68 7.14 -24.68
C SER A 369 -20.41 7.61 -25.37
N ASP A 370 -20.59 8.38 -26.45
CA ASP A 370 -19.55 9.11 -27.15
C ASP A 370 -18.56 9.78 -26.19
N ASP A 371 -17.27 9.69 -26.53
CA ASP A 371 -16.19 10.42 -25.88
C ASP A 371 -16.56 11.91 -25.73
N PRO A 372 -16.69 12.46 -24.51
CA PRO A 372 -16.78 13.89 -24.36
C PRO A 372 -15.38 14.45 -24.60
N ILE A 373 -15.23 15.14 -25.74
CA ILE A 373 -14.23 16.20 -25.94
C ILE A 373 -14.10 16.96 -24.61
N PRO A 374 -12.88 17.17 -24.07
CA PRO A 374 -12.70 17.74 -22.73
C PRO A 374 -13.29 19.15 -22.68
N THR A 375 -14.56 19.22 -22.31
CA THR A 375 -15.32 20.45 -22.15
C THR A 375 -14.97 20.95 -20.77
N THR A 376 -14.05 21.91 -20.72
CA THR A 376 -13.65 22.58 -19.49
C THR A 376 -14.90 23.16 -18.83
N ARG A 377 -15.35 22.57 -17.72
CA ARG A 377 -16.54 23.02 -16.98
C ARG A 377 -16.27 24.44 -16.46
N LEU A 378 -16.96 25.42 -17.02
CA LEU A 378 -16.89 26.80 -16.54
C LEU A 378 -17.83 26.95 -15.34
N SER A 379 -17.29 27.29 -14.19
CA SER A 379 -18.07 27.59 -12.98
C SER A 379 -18.18 29.10 -12.82
N MET A 380 -19.39 29.61 -12.58
CA MET A 380 -19.62 31.04 -12.39
C MET A 380 -19.49 31.40 -10.90
N HIS A 381 -18.58 32.31 -10.58
CA HIS A 381 -18.37 32.82 -9.23
C HIS A 381 -18.26 34.34 -9.27
N ASP A 382 -19.02 35.06 -8.45
CA ASP A 382 -19.05 36.53 -8.36
C ASP A 382 -19.19 37.25 -9.73
N GLY A 383 -19.98 36.68 -10.64
CA GLY A 383 -20.20 37.22 -11.99
C GLY A 383 -19.05 37.00 -12.99
N LEU A 384 -18.02 36.23 -12.63
CA LEU A 384 -16.91 35.84 -13.49
C LEU A 384 -16.90 34.33 -13.75
N PHE A 385 -16.64 33.94 -15.00
CA PHE A 385 -16.42 32.54 -15.36
C PHE A 385 -15.01 32.12 -14.90
N SER A 386 -14.94 31.14 -14.01
CA SER A 386 -13.71 30.52 -13.54
C SER A 386 -13.66 29.07 -13.98
N ARG A 387 -12.46 28.61 -14.37
CA ARG A 387 -12.17 27.21 -14.69
C ARG A 387 -11.70 26.40 -13.48
N LEU A 388 -11.64 27.02 -12.31
CA LEU A 388 -11.15 26.44 -11.06
C LEU A 388 -12.14 26.65 -9.92
N PRO A 389 -12.20 25.71 -8.95
CA PRO A 389 -12.93 25.90 -7.71
C PRO A 389 -12.42 27.12 -6.92
N PRO A 390 -13.28 27.86 -6.20
CA PRO A 390 -12.88 29.05 -5.44
C PRO A 390 -11.92 28.74 -4.29
N SER A 391 -11.91 27.50 -3.80
CA SER A 391 -10.99 27.01 -2.76
C SER A 391 -9.61 26.58 -3.30
N PHE A 392 -9.38 26.69 -4.62
CA PHE A 392 -8.15 26.19 -5.24
C PHE A 392 -6.90 26.90 -4.70
N LYS A 393 -5.91 26.09 -4.35
CA LYS A 393 -4.55 26.53 -4.00
C LYS A 393 -3.56 25.73 -4.82
N VAL A 394 -2.56 26.42 -5.39
CA VAL A 394 -1.48 25.76 -6.13
C VAL A 394 -0.82 24.70 -5.23
N PRO A 395 -0.81 23.42 -5.65
CA PRO A 395 -0.41 22.32 -4.80
C PRO A 395 1.07 22.40 -4.40
N LYS A 396 1.35 21.84 -3.22
CA LYS A 396 2.73 21.64 -2.74
C LYS A 396 3.16 20.25 -3.23
N GLY A 397 4.31 20.17 -3.88
CA GLY A 397 4.77 18.92 -4.47
C GLY A 397 6.13 19.04 -5.16
N THR A 398 6.54 17.96 -5.81
CA THR A 398 7.74 17.90 -6.65
C THR A 398 7.49 18.59 -8.00
N ALA A 399 8.57 18.85 -8.75
CA ALA A 399 8.45 19.41 -10.10
C ALA A 399 7.70 18.46 -11.05
N TYR A 400 7.87 17.15 -10.88
CA TYR A 400 7.18 16.14 -11.67
C TYR A 400 5.68 16.10 -11.46
N GLN A 401 5.21 16.07 -10.21
CA GLN A 401 3.78 16.14 -9.90
C GLN A 401 3.12 17.36 -10.55
N LEU A 402 3.79 18.50 -10.49
CA LEU A 402 3.31 19.70 -11.15
C LEU A 402 3.34 19.64 -12.67
N TRP A 403 4.34 18.97 -13.26
CA TRP A 403 4.41 18.79 -14.71
C TRP A 403 3.24 17.95 -15.22
N ILE A 404 2.92 16.86 -14.53
CA ILE A 404 1.75 16.04 -14.85
C ILE A 404 0.47 16.87 -14.75
N LEU A 405 0.29 17.63 -13.67
CA LEU A 405 -0.85 18.57 -13.54
C LEU A 405 -0.85 19.67 -14.61
N TRP A 406 0.32 20.12 -15.05
CA TRP A 406 0.48 21.14 -16.10
C TRP A 406 -0.03 20.64 -17.46
N CYS A 407 0.27 19.38 -17.80
CA CYS A 407 -0.09 18.74 -19.05
C CYS A 407 -1.52 18.17 -19.06
N CYS A 408 -1.89 17.45 -17.99
CA CYS A 408 -3.07 16.59 -17.94
C CYS A 408 -4.16 17.10 -16.99
N GLY A 409 -3.83 17.96 -16.01
CA GLY A 409 -4.78 18.40 -14.99
C GLY A 409 -5.04 17.35 -13.91
N ASN A 410 -6.15 17.48 -13.19
CA ASN A 410 -6.63 16.51 -12.20
C ASN A 410 -8.15 16.33 -12.38
N ALA A 411 -8.54 15.27 -13.08
CA ALA A 411 -9.94 14.95 -13.34
C ALA A 411 -10.74 14.71 -12.04
N ALA A 412 -10.12 14.09 -11.03
CA ALA A 412 -10.78 13.79 -9.75
C ALA A 412 -11.14 15.03 -8.92
N GLN A 413 -10.54 16.19 -9.22
CA GLN A 413 -10.82 17.46 -8.54
C GLN A 413 -11.39 18.53 -9.49
N ASP A 414 -11.83 18.15 -10.69
CA ASP A 414 -12.30 19.06 -11.73
C ASP A 414 -11.28 20.18 -12.06
N ILE A 415 -9.98 19.87 -12.06
CA ILE A 415 -8.91 20.81 -12.37
C ILE A 415 -8.44 20.56 -13.82
N PRO A 416 -8.59 21.53 -14.74
CA PRO A 416 -8.07 21.37 -16.10
C PRO A 416 -6.54 21.46 -16.12
N PRO A 417 -5.89 21.05 -17.23
CA PRO A 417 -4.46 21.24 -17.43
C PRO A 417 -4.02 22.67 -17.08
N LEU A 418 -3.07 22.80 -16.15
CA LEU A 418 -2.69 24.12 -15.62
C LEU A 418 -2.12 25.05 -16.70
N ARG A 419 -1.63 24.50 -17.82
CA ARG A 419 -1.18 25.25 -19.01
C ARG A 419 -2.26 26.12 -19.65
N LEU A 420 -3.53 25.71 -19.52
CA LEU A 420 -4.69 26.37 -20.14
C LEU A 420 -5.25 27.54 -19.32
N LEU A 421 -4.87 27.64 -18.04
CA LEU A 421 -5.37 28.67 -17.14
C LEU A 421 -4.82 30.05 -17.54
N ARG A 422 -5.51 31.12 -17.19
CA ARG A 422 -5.06 32.51 -17.30
C ARG A 422 -5.04 33.15 -15.92
N SER A 423 -4.38 34.30 -15.77
CA SER A 423 -4.30 35.00 -14.48
C SER A 423 -5.69 35.36 -13.92
N LYS A 424 -6.68 35.56 -14.80
CA LYS A 424 -8.08 35.87 -14.45
C LYS A 424 -8.84 34.67 -13.88
N ASP A 425 -8.40 33.45 -14.16
CA ASP A 425 -9.04 32.21 -13.69
C ASP A 425 -8.61 31.82 -12.27
N LEU A 426 -7.71 32.60 -11.64
CA LEU A 426 -7.11 32.26 -10.35
C LEU A 426 -7.78 33.03 -9.20
N PRO A 427 -8.13 32.35 -8.10
CA PRO A 427 -8.99 32.92 -7.05
C PRO A 427 -8.31 34.00 -6.19
N SER A 428 -6.97 34.13 -6.24
CA SER A 428 -6.25 35.10 -5.41
C SER A 428 -4.95 35.60 -6.06
N ARG A 429 -4.52 36.82 -5.68
CA ARG A 429 -3.22 37.39 -6.08
C ARG A 429 -2.03 36.50 -5.71
N ASP A 430 -2.09 35.83 -4.57
CA ASP A 430 -1.04 34.88 -4.17
C ASP A 430 -1.01 33.65 -5.08
N CYS A 431 -2.17 33.14 -5.52
CA CYS A 431 -2.23 32.09 -6.54
C CYS A 431 -1.69 32.57 -7.89
N GLN A 432 -1.99 33.81 -8.32
CA GLN A 432 -1.43 34.40 -9.53
C GLN A 432 0.10 34.45 -9.48
N ARG A 433 0.68 34.96 -8.40
CA ARG A 433 2.14 35.00 -8.21
C ARG A 433 2.75 33.59 -8.27
N ARG A 434 2.15 32.63 -7.56
CA ARG A 434 2.61 31.23 -7.55
C ARG A 434 2.51 30.58 -8.93
N MET A 435 1.46 30.88 -9.69
CA MET A 435 1.29 30.38 -11.06
C MET A 435 2.32 30.99 -12.02
N SER A 436 2.74 32.24 -11.82
CA SER A 436 3.86 32.82 -12.58
C SER A 436 5.19 32.11 -12.30
N ASP A 437 5.46 31.79 -11.02
CA ASP A 437 6.66 31.01 -10.64
C ASP A 437 6.62 29.59 -11.24
N LEU A 438 5.44 28.96 -11.23
CA LEU A 438 5.21 27.65 -11.83
C LEU A 438 5.43 27.70 -13.35
N ARG A 439 4.84 28.68 -14.05
CA ARG A 439 5.03 28.88 -15.49
C ARG A 439 6.50 29.03 -15.86
N TYR A 440 7.26 29.79 -15.08
CA TYR A 440 8.70 29.94 -15.29
C TYR A 440 9.43 28.59 -15.31
N LEU A 441 9.08 27.69 -14.39
CA LEU A 441 9.67 26.34 -14.33
C LEU A 441 9.20 25.46 -15.49
N MET A 442 7.90 25.38 -15.74
CA MET A 442 7.32 24.49 -16.75
C MET A 442 7.72 24.88 -18.17
N LEU A 443 7.77 26.18 -18.49
CA LEU A 443 8.21 26.65 -19.80
C LEU A 443 9.67 26.35 -20.09
N ARG A 444 10.51 26.20 -19.05
CA ARG A 444 11.90 25.77 -19.22
C ARG A 444 11.97 24.30 -19.68
N ILE A 445 11.12 23.44 -19.12
CA ILE A 445 10.97 22.04 -19.54
C ILE A 445 10.40 21.97 -20.96
N GLU A 446 9.36 22.75 -21.28
CA GLU A 446 8.79 22.77 -22.64
C GLU A 446 9.79 23.25 -23.70
N ARG A 447 10.64 24.23 -23.39
CA ARG A 447 11.69 24.70 -24.30
C ARG A 447 12.71 23.60 -24.57
N GLU A 448 13.18 22.91 -23.53
CA GLU A 448 14.09 21.78 -23.68
C GLU A 448 13.46 20.66 -24.54
N ALA A 449 12.19 20.34 -24.27
CA ALA A 449 11.46 19.31 -25.01
C ALA A 449 11.32 19.69 -26.51
N ARG A 450 11.09 20.97 -26.82
CA ARG A 450 11.03 21.46 -28.20
C ARG A 450 12.40 21.45 -28.88
N GLN A 451 13.45 21.85 -28.16
CA GLN A 451 14.84 21.82 -28.68
C GLN A 451 15.31 20.41 -28.99
N THR A 452 14.91 19.43 -28.18
CA THR A 452 15.23 18.01 -28.39
C THR A 452 14.28 17.29 -29.35
N GLN A 453 13.34 18.01 -30.01
CA GLN A 453 12.28 17.47 -30.89
C GLN A 453 11.39 16.40 -30.23
N ARG A 454 11.27 16.39 -28.91
CA ARG A 454 10.47 15.44 -28.12
C ARG A 454 9.10 15.99 -27.71
N PHE A 455 8.75 17.19 -28.17
CA PHE A 455 7.49 17.85 -27.82
C PHE A 455 6.41 17.59 -28.88
N GLY A 456 5.57 16.58 -28.62
CA GLY A 456 4.32 16.32 -29.35
C GLY A 456 3.07 16.77 -28.57
N PRO A 457 1.84 16.52 -29.10
CA PRO A 457 0.61 16.72 -28.35
C PRO A 457 0.56 15.73 -27.17
N ILE A 458 0.97 16.19 -25.99
CA ILE A 458 0.87 15.40 -24.74
C ILE A 458 -0.61 15.17 -24.46
N SER A 459 -1.04 13.93 -24.70
CA SER A 459 -2.45 13.52 -24.67
C SER A 459 -2.79 12.69 -23.43
N ASN A 460 -1.79 12.04 -22.82
CA ASN A 460 -1.97 11.17 -21.65
C ASN A 460 -0.84 11.31 -20.60
N HIS A 461 -1.07 10.68 -19.44
CA HIS A 461 -0.16 10.73 -18.28
C HIS A 461 1.20 10.04 -18.55
N ASP A 462 1.23 9.01 -19.38
CA ASP A 462 2.47 8.29 -19.73
C ASP A 462 3.40 9.16 -20.61
N GLU A 463 2.86 9.77 -21.66
CA GLU A 463 3.59 10.71 -22.52
C GLU A 463 4.14 11.89 -21.71
N ALA A 464 3.32 12.47 -20.82
CA ALA A 464 3.74 13.54 -19.93
C ALA A 464 4.92 13.10 -19.05
N SER A 465 4.90 11.86 -18.56
CA SER A 465 5.96 11.27 -17.75
C SER A 465 7.26 11.09 -18.55
N ARG A 466 7.16 10.54 -19.76
CA ARG A 466 8.29 10.36 -20.68
C ARG A 466 8.97 11.68 -21.04
N VAL A 467 8.19 12.72 -21.37
CA VAL A 467 8.73 14.06 -21.67
C VAL A 467 9.44 14.66 -20.46
N PHE A 468 8.88 14.52 -19.26
CA PHE A 468 9.55 15.03 -18.05
C PHE A 468 10.89 14.37 -17.82
N LEU A 469 10.94 13.04 -17.89
CA LEU A 469 12.17 12.28 -17.65
C LEU A 469 13.27 12.64 -18.65
N ALA A 470 12.91 12.86 -19.91
CA ALA A 470 13.84 13.27 -20.95
C ALA A 470 14.39 14.70 -20.77
N CYS A 471 13.68 15.57 -20.04
CA CYS A 471 14.00 16.99 -19.89
C CYS A 471 14.32 17.40 -18.44
N LYS A 472 14.44 16.44 -17.51
CA LYS A 472 14.65 16.70 -16.08
C LYS A 472 15.95 17.47 -15.79
N ASP A 473 16.95 17.31 -16.65
CA ASP A 473 18.25 17.97 -16.51
C ASP A 473 18.17 19.48 -16.76
N ALA A 474 17.18 19.95 -17.52
CA ALA A 474 16.96 21.38 -17.75
C ALA A 474 16.66 22.14 -16.46
N ILE A 475 16.12 21.47 -15.45
CA ILE A 475 15.79 22.03 -14.14
C ILE A 475 16.73 21.54 -13.02
N ALA A 476 17.80 20.83 -13.37
CA ALA A 476 18.79 20.35 -12.40
C ALA A 476 19.53 21.53 -11.76
N VAL A 477 19.83 21.40 -10.46
CA VAL A 477 20.54 22.42 -9.68
C VAL A 477 21.77 21.76 -9.04
N GLN A 478 22.96 22.19 -9.45
CA GLN A 478 24.25 21.65 -8.97
C GLN A 478 24.48 21.87 -7.47
N ASN A 479 23.92 22.94 -6.88
CA ASN A 479 24.09 23.31 -5.48
C ASN A 479 23.00 22.81 -4.53
N SER A 480 22.30 21.72 -4.84
CA SER A 480 21.50 21.06 -3.80
C SER A 480 22.47 20.41 -2.80
N SER A 481 22.90 21.17 -1.81
CA SER A 481 23.93 20.85 -0.80
C SER A 481 23.69 19.58 0.02
N ARG A 482 22.70 18.76 -0.34
CA ARG A 482 22.24 17.58 0.38
C ARG A 482 21.75 16.45 -0.54
N GLY A 483 22.04 16.40 -1.85
CA GLY A 483 21.71 15.23 -2.69
C GLY A 483 20.23 14.82 -2.71
N ARG A 484 19.30 15.78 -2.59
CA ARG A 484 17.84 15.57 -2.42
C ARG A 484 17.01 16.13 -3.57
N SER A 485 17.57 16.23 -4.78
CA SER A 485 16.92 16.88 -5.93
C SER A 485 15.49 16.38 -6.17
N GLY A 486 15.26 15.06 -6.14
CA GLY A 486 13.94 14.44 -6.32
C GLY A 486 12.92 14.67 -5.18
N GLN A 487 13.36 15.23 -4.04
CA GLN A 487 12.50 15.59 -2.90
C GLN A 487 12.29 17.09 -2.75
N LEU A 488 12.93 17.91 -3.58
CA LEU A 488 12.78 19.37 -3.49
C LEU A 488 11.38 19.77 -3.93
N GLY A 489 10.71 20.56 -3.09
CA GLY A 489 9.49 21.23 -3.48
C GLY A 489 9.79 22.20 -4.63
N TRP A 490 8.89 22.26 -5.62
CA TRP A 490 9.05 23.08 -6.81
C TRP A 490 9.35 24.56 -6.50
N ARG A 491 8.81 25.11 -5.41
CA ARG A 491 9.05 26.50 -4.97
C ARG A 491 10.52 26.73 -4.61
N THR A 492 11.10 25.78 -3.89
CA THR A 492 12.52 25.80 -3.53
C THR A 492 13.37 25.70 -4.78
N LEU A 493 12.97 24.85 -5.73
CA LEU A 493 13.65 24.68 -7.00
C LEU A 493 13.67 25.98 -7.82
N VAL A 494 12.53 26.66 -7.96
CA VAL A 494 12.43 27.97 -8.64
C VAL A 494 13.35 29.00 -7.99
N ASN A 495 13.36 29.08 -6.66
CA ASN A 495 14.22 30.01 -5.94
C ASN A 495 15.71 29.72 -6.16
N LEU A 496 16.11 28.44 -6.20
CA LEU A 496 17.49 28.05 -6.48
C LEU A 496 17.89 28.36 -7.92
N ILE A 497 17.02 28.07 -8.89
CA ILE A 497 17.27 28.37 -10.31
C ILE A 497 17.44 29.88 -10.51
N ARG A 498 16.56 30.69 -9.91
CA ARG A 498 16.65 32.16 -10.00
C ARG A 498 17.89 32.72 -9.32
N LYS A 499 18.37 32.08 -8.25
CA LYS A 499 19.61 32.47 -7.57
C LYS A 499 20.85 32.16 -8.42
N ASN A 500 20.86 31.05 -9.16
CA ASN A 500 21.97 30.67 -10.03
C ASN A 500 21.97 31.42 -11.37
N ALA A 501 20.85 32.02 -11.76
CA ALA A 501 20.73 32.82 -12.99
C ALA A 501 21.05 34.31 -12.78
N LYS A 502 21.25 34.74 -11.53
CA LYS A 502 21.83 36.03 -11.15
C LYS A 502 23.31 35.81 -10.88
#